data_AF-A0A182EU65-F1
#
_entry.id   AF-A0A182EU65-F1
#
_cell.length_a   1.000
_cell.length_b   1.000
_cell.length_c   1.000
_cell.angle_alpha   90.00
_cell.angle_beta   90.00
_cell.angle_gamma   90.00
#
_symmetry.space_group_name_H-M   'P 1'
#
loop_
_entity.id
_entity.type
_entity.pdbx_description
1 polymer ?
#
loop_
_entity_poly.entity_id
_entity_poly.type
_entity_poly.pdbx_seq_one_letter_code
_entity_poly.pdbx_strand_id
1 'polypeptide(L)'
;TSVVGSLLCSRKWTASNTCDFLKIFIVIVCSCLMTLIDTSVMYHQVRGQGIIKLYIFYNMLEVADKLFSSFGQDIFDALFWSSTHSSSNFVWMFVHLFIAIIYTWLHTILVLLQATTLNVAFNSHTQALLAIMMSNNFVELKGSVFKKFAKANLFQMSCSDVRERFHIFTLLTVVVVRNMMAVNWKFEHFVEMLPDLALVIVAEIIVDWLKHAFITKFNEIPAEVYQDFTITIAFDVVRSRDEKAFSDYSDQVSRRMGFAPIPLTIMLIRVVTQTFDFTITSVQLVFCELLVIV
;
A
#
# COMPACT_ATOMS: atom_id res chain seq x y z
N THR A 1 19.44 -3.54 25.57
CA THR A 1 20.25 -2.49 24.92
C THR A 1 20.33 -2.85 23.45
N SER A 2 19.89 -1.95 22.56
CA SER A 2 19.89 -2.21 21.12
C SER A 2 21.31 -2.36 20.56
N VAL A 3 21.48 -3.22 19.56
CA VAL A 3 22.73 -3.45 18.80
C VAL A 3 23.27 -2.14 18.22
N VAL A 4 22.40 -1.25 17.75
CA VAL A 4 22.81 0.03 17.18
C VAL A 4 23.12 1.06 18.28
N GLY A 5 22.46 0.92 19.44
CA GLY A 5 22.82 1.54 20.73
C GLY A 5 24.30 1.39 21.10
N SER A 6 24.84 0.20 20.83
CA SER A 6 26.25 -0.11 21.09
C SER A 6 27.20 0.51 20.06
N LEU A 7 26.73 0.83 18.84
CA LEU A 7 27.54 1.38 17.76
C LEU A 7 27.69 2.91 17.84
N LEU A 8 26.67 3.64 18.33
CA LEU A 8 26.70 5.12 18.37
C LEU A 8 27.01 5.74 19.75
N CYS A 9 27.36 4.92 20.76
CA CYS A 9 27.84 5.38 22.07
C CYS A 9 27.09 6.62 22.61
N SER A 10 25.75 6.61 22.52
CA SER A 10 24.88 7.71 22.98
C SER A 10 23.67 7.17 23.75
N ARG A 11 23.14 8.04 24.61
CA ARG A 11 22.30 7.76 25.78
C ARG A 11 20.90 7.25 25.39
N LYS A 12 20.56 6.05 25.89
CA LYS A 12 19.26 5.31 25.85
C LYS A 12 18.63 5.12 24.46
N TRP A 13 19.23 4.25 23.65
CA TRP A 13 18.62 3.75 22.41
C TRP A 13 17.63 2.59 22.69
N THR A 14 16.34 2.81 22.44
CA THR A 14 15.25 1.82 22.57
C THR A 14 15.18 0.87 21.36
N ALA A 15 14.57 -0.31 21.52
CA ALA A 15 14.39 -1.27 20.42
C ALA A 15 13.49 -0.72 19.29
N SER A 16 12.45 0.08 19.59
CA SER A 16 11.60 0.67 18.53
C SER A 16 12.39 1.64 17.65
N ASN A 17 13.17 2.56 18.24
CA ASN A 17 14.08 3.45 17.50
C ASN A 17 15.06 2.70 16.57
N THR A 18 15.35 1.43 16.85
CA THR A 18 16.20 0.59 15.98
C THR A 18 15.41 0.06 14.79
N CYS A 19 14.18 -0.39 15.04
CA CYS A 19 13.25 -0.78 13.99
C CYS A 19 12.95 0.40 13.05
N ASP A 20 12.75 1.59 13.60
CA ASP A 20 12.44 2.81 12.82
C ASP A 20 13.64 3.20 11.95
N PHE A 21 14.85 3.14 12.50
CA PHE A 21 16.07 3.34 11.73
C PHE A 21 16.20 2.33 10.58
N LEU A 22 15.90 1.04 10.81
CA LEU A 22 15.92 0.03 9.76
C LEU A 22 14.86 0.28 8.68
N LYS A 23 13.64 0.68 9.04
CA LYS A 23 12.58 1.05 8.09
C LYS A 23 13.02 2.21 7.20
N ILE A 24 13.54 3.28 7.81
CA ILE A 24 14.03 4.47 7.09
C ILE A 24 15.17 4.07 6.15
N PHE A 25 16.11 3.25 6.63
CA PHE A 25 17.20 2.73 5.81
C PHE A 25 16.69 1.96 4.58
N ILE A 26 15.72 1.06 4.77
CA ILE A 26 15.09 0.31 3.66
C ILE A 26 14.42 1.27 2.67
N VAL A 27 13.66 2.26 3.15
CA VAL A 27 12.99 3.26 2.30
C VAL A 27 14.01 4.04 1.47
N ILE A 28 15.12 4.51 2.06
CA ILE A 28 16.16 5.27 1.36
C ILE A 28 16.83 4.40 0.29
N VAL A 29 17.28 3.19 0.65
CA VAL A 29 17.96 2.29 -0.29
C VAL A 29 17.03 1.90 -1.43
N CYS A 30 15.78 1.52 -1.15
CA CYS A 30 14.82 1.16 -2.18
C CYS A 30 14.43 2.36 -3.05
N SER A 31 14.31 3.57 -2.49
CA SER A 31 14.06 4.79 -3.27
C SER A 31 15.20 5.07 -4.26
N CYS A 32 16.45 4.87 -3.83
CA CYS A 32 17.61 4.96 -4.73
C CYS A 32 17.55 3.90 -5.83
N LEU A 33 17.28 2.64 -5.49
CA LEU A 33 17.14 1.56 -6.49
C LEU A 33 15.99 1.81 -7.49
N MET A 34 14.89 2.44 -7.05
CA MET A 34 13.78 2.80 -7.93
C MET A 34 14.14 3.88 -8.96
N THR A 35 15.23 4.65 -8.76
CA THR A 35 15.69 5.60 -9.77
C THR A 35 16.21 4.93 -11.03
N LEU A 36 16.70 3.68 -10.92
CA LEU A 36 17.22 2.87 -12.02
C LEU A 36 16.13 2.39 -13.00
N ILE A 37 14.86 2.47 -12.58
CA ILE A 37 13.72 1.99 -13.37
C ILE A 37 13.12 3.14 -14.19
N ASP A 38 13.19 3.01 -15.51
CA ASP A 38 12.62 3.95 -16.47
C ASP A 38 11.10 3.81 -16.59
N THR A 39 10.36 4.72 -15.96
CA THR A 39 8.89 4.73 -15.97
C THR A 39 8.30 4.91 -17.37
N SER A 40 9.00 5.63 -18.26
CA SER A 40 8.55 5.86 -19.64
C SER A 40 8.57 4.57 -20.46
N VAL A 41 9.62 3.74 -20.31
CA VAL A 41 9.72 2.45 -21.00
C VAL A 41 8.61 1.51 -20.54
N MET A 42 8.39 1.43 -19.23
CA MET A 42 7.27 0.65 -18.67
C MET A 42 5.92 1.10 -19.24
N TYR A 43 5.68 2.42 -19.28
CA TYR A 43 4.44 2.97 -19.84
C TYR A 43 4.24 2.60 -21.31
N HIS A 44 5.27 2.74 -22.14
CA HIS A 44 5.18 2.38 -23.56
C HIS A 44 4.96 0.89 -23.80
N GLN A 45 5.60 0.03 -22.98
CA GLN A 45 5.41 -1.42 -23.06
C GLN A 45 3.98 -1.84 -22.69
N VAL A 46 3.43 -1.26 -21.63
CA VAL A 46 2.06 -1.54 -21.16
C VAL A 46 1.02 -0.98 -22.14
N ARG A 47 1.23 0.23 -22.66
CA ARG A 47 0.37 0.86 -23.68
C ARG A 47 0.27 0.06 -24.98
N GLY A 48 1.33 -0.67 -25.35
CA GLY A 48 1.33 -1.52 -26.55
C GLY A 48 0.47 -2.79 -26.46
N GLN A 49 -0.09 -3.10 -25.29
CA GLN A 49 -0.89 -4.32 -25.09
C GLN A 49 -2.37 -4.10 -25.46
N GLY A 50 -3.04 -5.19 -25.85
CA GLY A 50 -4.49 -5.16 -26.11
C GLY A 50 -5.31 -5.06 -24.82
N ILE A 51 -6.51 -4.48 -24.91
CA ILE A 51 -7.41 -4.19 -23.77
C ILE A 51 -7.69 -5.44 -22.91
N ILE A 52 -8.01 -6.58 -23.53
CA ILE A 52 -8.30 -7.84 -22.81
C ILE A 52 -7.06 -8.35 -22.05
N LYS A 53 -5.86 -8.21 -22.64
CA LYS A 53 -4.61 -8.62 -21.97
C LYS A 53 -4.31 -7.70 -20.79
N LEU A 54 -4.54 -6.39 -20.97
CA LEU A 54 -4.36 -5.39 -19.92
C LEU A 54 -5.29 -5.65 -18.73
N TYR A 55 -6.54 -6.02 -18.99
CA TYR A 55 -7.51 -6.45 -17.96
C TYR A 55 -6.99 -7.59 -17.10
N ILE A 56 -6.62 -8.70 -17.74
CA ILE A 56 -6.13 -9.90 -17.03
C ILE A 56 -4.87 -9.56 -16.25
N PHE A 57 -3.97 -8.76 -16.84
CA PHE A 57 -2.74 -8.34 -16.20
C PHE A 57 -2.99 -7.49 -14.95
N TYR A 58 -3.94 -6.55 -14.99
CA TYR A 58 -4.30 -5.75 -13.82
C TYR A 58 -4.83 -6.61 -12.67
N ASN A 59 -5.75 -7.54 -12.95
CA ASN A 59 -6.28 -8.45 -11.93
C ASN A 59 -5.18 -9.37 -11.35
N MET A 60 -4.24 -9.82 -12.19
CA MET A 60 -3.09 -10.61 -11.71
C MET A 60 -2.17 -9.79 -10.80
N LEU A 61 -1.94 -8.51 -11.13
CA LEU A 61 -1.16 -7.59 -10.30
C LEU A 61 -1.84 -7.34 -8.95
N GLU A 62 -3.16 -7.19 -8.93
CA GLU A 62 -3.92 -7.00 -7.69
C GLU A 62 -3.81 -8.21 -6.75
N VAL A 63 -3.94 -9.43 -7.29
CA VAL A 63 -3.73 -10.66 -6.52
C VAL A 63 -2.28 -10.76 -6.03
N ALA A 64 -1.32 -10.39 -6.88
CA ALA A 64 0.09 -10.40 -6.50
C ALA A 64 0.40 -9.38 -5.38
N ASP A 65 -0.19 -8.17 -5.40
CA ASP A 65 -0.07 -7.19 -4.32
C ASP A 65 -0.58 -7.74 -2.99
N LYS A 66 -1.75 -8.40 -2.99
CA LYS A 66 -2.32 -9.05 -1.81
C LYS A 66 -1.39 -10.15 -1.24
N LEU A 67 -0.77 -10.95 -2.12
CA LEU A 67 0.19 -12.00 -1.73
C LEU A 67 1.51 -11.42 -1.21
N PHE A 68 2.07 -10.43 -1.91
CA PHE A 68 3.31 -9.77 -1.49
C PHE A 68 3.10 -9.04 -0.17
N SER A 69 1.98 -8.35 0.03
CA SER A 69 1.64 -7.70 1.30
C SER A 69 1.62 -8.66 2.48
N SER A 70 1.02 -9.86 2.32
CA SER A 70 1.05 -10.89 3.37
C SER A 70 2.48 -11.40 3.62
N PHE A 71 3.23 -11.70 2.56
CA PHE A 71 4.59 -12.22 2.66
C PHE A 71 5.57 -11.19 3.26
N GLY A 72 5.37 -9.91 2.97
CA GLY A 72 6.17 -8.83 3.52
C GLY A 72 6.05 -8.67 5.03
N GLN A 73 4.85 -8.89 5.58
CA GLN A 73 4.65 -8.83 7.02
C GLN A 73 5.52 -9.87 7.73
N ASP A 74 5.59 -11.10 7.20
CA ASP A 74 6.45 -12.16 7.74
C ASP A 74 7.94 -11.80 7.62
N ILE A 75 8.37 -11.19 6.52
CA ILE A 75 9.76 -10.74 6.31
C ILE A 75 10.14 -9.64 7.31
N PHE A 76 9.29 -8.62 7.45
CA PHE A 76 9.55 -7.51 8.38
C PHE A 76 9.52 -7.99 9.83
N ASP A 77 8.59 -8.88 10.20
CA ASP A 77 8.54 -9.50 11.53
C ASP A 77 9.83 -10.28 11.83
N ALA A 78 10.35 -11.05 10.87
CA ALA A 78 11.63 -11.75 11.02
C ALA A 78 12.82 -10.78 11.18
N LEU A 79 12.84 -9.68 10.41
CA LEU A 79 13.87 -8.66 10.51
C LEU A 79 13.86 -7.96 11.89
N PHE A 80 12.70 -7.49 12.34
CA PHE A 80 12.57 -6.78 13.62
C PHE A 80 12.82 -7.70 14.82
N TRP A 81 12.40 -8.96 14.71
CA TRP A 81 12.74 -9.99 15.69
C TRP A 81 14.26 -10.19 15.79
N SER A 82 14.95 -10.35 14.66
CA SER A 82 16.41 -10.49 14.63
C SER A 82 17.12 -9.25 15.18
N SER A 83 16.63 -8.05 14.88
CA SER A 83 17.23 -6.79 15.34
C SER A 83 17.12 -6.60 16.86
N THR A 84 16.01 -7.02 17.46
CA THR A 84 15.77 -6.82 18.90
C THR A 84 16.43 -7.89 19.76
N HIS A 85 16.60 -9.10 19.24
CA HIS A 85 17.18 -10.19 20.00
C HIS A 85 18.72 -10.08 20.06
N SER A 86 19.22 -9.67 21.24
CA SER A 86 20.65 -9.36 21.51
C SER A 86 21.64 -10.52 21.30
N SER A 87 21.17 -11.76 21.14
CA SER A 87 22.00 -12.96 20.91
C SER A 87 21.97 -13.47 19.47
N SER A 88 21.22 -12.82 18.57
CA SER A 88 21.25 -13.21 17.16
C SER A 88 22.59 -12.78 16.55
N ASN A 89 23.23 -13.68 15.79
CA ASN A 89 24.48 -13.35 15.12
C ASN A 89 24.23 -12.16 14.18
N PHE A 90 25.08 -11.15 14.25
CA PHE A 90 25.02 -9.95 13.41
C PHE A 90 24.88 -10.26 11.90
N VAL A 91 25.42 -11.41 11.48
CA VAL A 91 25.28 -11.96 10.12
C VAL A 91 23.81 -12.21 9.74
N TRP A 92 23.01 -12.82 10.62
CA TRP A 92 21.61 -13.12 10.34
C TRP A 92 20.76 -11.86 10.19
N MET A 93 21.04 -10.84 11.00
CA MET A 93 20.39 -9.52 10.87
C MET A 93 20.62 -8.93 9.47
N PHE A 94 21.85 -8.98 8.95
CA PHE A 94 22.13 -8.49 7.59
C PHE A 94 21.49 -9.34 6.50
N VAL A 95 21.43 -10.66 6.66
CA VAL A 95 20.74 -11.54 5.72
C VAL A 95 19.25 -11.19 5.66
N HIS A 96 18.59 -11.04 6.80
CA HIS A 96 17.19 -10.62 6.85
C HIS A 96 16.99 -9.22 6.28
N LEU A 97 17.92 -8.29 6.51
CA LEU A 97 17.87 -6.94 5.94
C LEU A 97 17.99 -6.96 4.41
N PHE A 98 18.89 -7.78 3.87
CA PHE A 98 19.06 -7.93 2.43
C PHE A 98 17.81 -8.51 1.77
N ILE A 99 17.21 -9.54 2.38
CA ILE A 99 15.94 -10.12 1.92
C ILE A 99 14.83 -9.06 1.95
N ALA A 100 14.73 -8.27 3.02
CA ALA A 100 13.74 -7.20 3.15
C ALA A 100 13.90 -6.10 2.08
N ILE A 101 15.14 -5.73 1.74
CA ILE A 101 15.43 -4.76 0.66
C ILE A 101 14.99 -5.32 -0.69
N ILE A 102 15.36 -6.56 -1.03
CA ILE A 102 14.96 -7.19 -2.29
C ILE A 102 13.43 -7.27 -2.39
N TYR A 103 12.78 -7.76 -1.34
CA TYR A 103 11.32 -7.86 -1.30
C TYR A 103 10.65 -6.50 -1.49
N THR A 104 11.10 -5.48 -0.74
CA THR A 104 10.51 -4.13 -0.80
C THR A 104 10.70 -3.51 -2.18
N TRP A 105 11.87 -3.70 -2.80
CA TRP A 105 12.14 -3.23 -4.15
C TRP A 105 11.23 -3.92 -5.18
N LEU A 106 11.10 -5.24 -5.14
CA LEU A 106 10.21 -6.00 -6.03
C LEU A 106 8.73 -5.61 -5.83
N HIS A 107 8.29 -5.46 -4.60
CA HIS A 107 6.91 -5.05 -4.31
C HIS A 107 6.65 -3.63 -4.79
N THR A 108 7.60 -2.71 -4.63
CA THR A 108 7.46 -1.34 -5.16
C THR A 108 7.36 -1.33 -6.70
N ILE A 109 8.11 -2.20 -7.39
CA ILE A 109 7.99 -2.37 -8.85
C ILE A 109 6.60 -2.88 -9.23
N LEU A 110 6.05 -3.84 -8.47
CA LEU A 110 4.69 -4.35 -8.67
C LEU A 110 3.65 -3.23 -8.53
N VAL A 111 3.72 -2.43 -7.46
CA VAL A 111 2.82 -1.29 -7.24
C VAL A 111 2.98 -0.23 -8.34
N LEU A 112 4.21 0.02 -8.82
CA LEU A 112 4.46 0.92 -9.96
C LEU A 112 3.86 0.38 -11.26
N LEU A 113 3.94 -0.94 -11.51
CA LEU A 113 3.28 -1.60 -12.64
C LEU A 113 1.75 -1.45 -12.56
N GLN A 114 1.18 -1.57 -11.36
CA GLN A 114 -0.24 -1.35 -11.14
C GLN A 114 -0.65 0.10 -11.44
N ALA A 115 0.09 1.08 -10.93
CA ALA A 115 -0.15 2.51 -11.19
C ALA A 115 -0.02 2.86 -12.68
N THR A 116 1.00 2.35 -13.37
CA THR A 116 1.20 2.57 -14.81
C THR A 116 0.13 1.90 -15.66
N THR A 117 -0.30 0.68 -15.30
CA THR A 117 -1.42 -0.02 -15.94
C THR A 117 -2.72 0.76 -15.79
N LEU A 118 -3.00 1.25 -14.58
CA LEU A 118 -4.17 2.09 -14.31
C LEU A 118 -4.12 3.40 -15.11
N ASN A 119 -2.94 4.03 -15.21
CA ASN A 119 -2.75 5.25 -16.00
C ASN A 119 -2.97 5.03 -17.50
N VAL A 120 -2.48 3.91 -18.06
CA VAL A 120 -2.71 3.55 -19.47
C VAL A 120 -4.17 3.28 -19.73
N ALA A 121 -4.84 2.55 -18.83
CA ALA A 121 -6.25 2.25 -18.93
C ALA A 121 -7.10 3.52 -18.87
N PHE A 122 -6.79 4.44 -17.95
CA PHE A 122 -7.45 5.74 -17.82
C PHE A 122 -7.33 6.59 -19.09
N ASN A 123 -6.14 6.64 -19.69
CA ASN A 123 -5.91 7.40 -20.92
C ASN A 123 -6.34 6.68 -22.21
N SER A 124 -6.94 5.50 -22.12
CA SER A 124 -7.41 4.78 -23.31
C SER A 124 -8.75 5.36 -23.78
N HIS A 125 -8.88 5.64 -25.09
CA HIS A 125 -10.09 6.24 -25.68
C HIS A 125 -11.36 5.40 -25.54
N THR A 126 -11.22 4.11 -25.25
CA THR A 126 -12.32 3.22 -24.90
C THR A 126 -12.57 3.30 -23.41
N GLN A 127 -13.84 3.31 -23.00
CA GLN A 127 -14.36 3.13 -21.62
C GLN A 127 -13.96 1.77 -20.97
N ALA A 128 -12.84 1.20 -21.40
CA ALA A 128 -12.25 -0.07 -21.02
C ALA A 128 -11.82 -0.07 -19.56
N LEU A 129 -11.25 1.02 -19.03
CA LEU A 129 -10.88 1.13 -17.61
C LEU A 129 -12.09 0.86 -16.70
N LEU A 130 -13.17 1.53 -17.01
CA LEU A 130 -14.40 1.54 -16.24
C LEU A 130 -15.11 0.18 -16.33
N ALA A 131 -15.13 -0.43 -17.52
CA ALA A 131 -15.63 -1.80 -17.71
C ALA A 131 -14.77 -2.85 -16.97
N ILE A 132 -13.45 -2.69 -16.97
CA ILE A 132 -12.49 -3.57 -16.27
C ILE A 132 -12.76 -3.55 -14.76
N MET A 133 -12.76 -2.36 -14.15
CA MET A 133 -12.95 -2.22 -12.70
C MET A 133 -14.36 -2.66 -12.26
N MET A 134 -15.41 -2.24 -12.98
CA MET A 134 -16.78 -2.62 -12.65
C MET A 134 -17.05 -4.12 -12.78
N SER A 135 -16.42 -4.80 -13.75
CA SER A 135 -16.60 -6.24 -13.93
C SER A 135 -15.90 -7.07 -12.85
N ASN A 136 -14.75 -6.61 -12.35
CA ASN A 136 -14.01 -7.25 -11.28
C ASN A 136 -14.82 -7.24 -9.97
N ASN A 137 -15.41 -6.09 -9.66
CA ASN A 137 -16.28 -5.87 -8.50
C ASN A 137 -17.51 -6.80 -8.49
N PHE A 138 -18.07 -7.11 -9.67
CA PHE A 138 -19.19 -8.05 -9.77
C PHE A 138 -18.76 -9.52 -9.57
N VAL A 139 -17.56 -9.90 -10.04
CA VAL A 139 -16.99 -11.22 -9.79
C VAL A 139 -16.71 -11.42 -8.30
N GLU A 140 -16.16 -10.40 -7.64
CA GLU A 140 -15.91 -10.41 -6.19
C GLU A 140 -17.22 -10.48 -5.38
N LEU A 141 -18.22 -9.69 -5.76
CA LEU A 141 -19.54 -9.72 -5.13
C LEU A 141 -20.17 -11.10 -5.25
N LYS A 142 -20.09 -11.75 -6.43
CA LYS A 142 -20.59 -13.12 -6.61
C LYS A 142 -19.80 -14.13 -5.78
N GLY A 143 -18.48 -14.00 -5.68
CA GLY A 143 -17.63 -14.96 -4.96
C GLY A 143 -17.76 -14.90 -3.44
N SER A 144 -18.04 -13.73 -2.89
CA SER A 144 -18.14 -13.51 -1.45
C SER A 144 -19.55 -13.70 -0.91
N VAL A 145 -20.58 -13.18 -1.58
CA VAL A 145 -21.93 -13.06 -1.01
C VAL A 145 -22.61 -14.39 -0.67
N PHE A 146 -22.30 -15.46 -1.40
CA PHE A 146 -22.90 -16.79 -1.16
C PHE A 146 -22.13 -17.63 -0.13
N LYS A 147 -21.02 -17.12 0.40
CA LYS A 147 -20.18 -17.83 1.37
C LYS A 147 -20.71 -17.63 2.78
N LYS A 148 -20.63 -18.68 3.60
CA LYS A 148 -20.93 -18.60 5.03
C LYS A 148 -19.76 -17.92 5.77
N PHE A 149 -20.04 -16.84 6.49
CA PHE A 149 -19.06 -16.07 7.26
C PHE A 149 -19.31 -16.18 8.77
N ALA A 150 -18.24 -16.40 9.52
CA ALA A 150 -18.21 -16.15 10.96
C ALA A 150 -17.86 -14.67 11.22
N LYS A 151 -18.21 -14.14 12.41
CA LYS A 151 -17.91 -12.76 12.83
C LYS A 151 -16.44 -12.37 12.64
N ALA A 152 -15.51 -13.26 12.99
CA ALA A 152 -14.07 -13.02 12.83
C ALA A 152 -13.65 -12.91 11.34
N ASN A 153 -14.24 -13.71 10.47
CA ASN A 153 -13.95 -13.67 9.04
C ASN A 153 -14.54 -12.40 8.40
N LEU A 154 -15.72 -11.97 8.86
CA LEU A 154 -16.33 -10.70 8.42
C LEU A 154 -15.47 -9.50 8.84
N PHE A 155 -14.88 -9.54 10.03
CA PHE A 155 -13.94 -8.50 10.47
C PHE A 155 -12.71 -8.41 9.57
N GLN A 156 -12.05 -9.55 9.30
CA GLN A 156 -10.87 -9.58 8.43
C GLN A 156 -11.19 -9.12 7.01
N MET A 157 -12.35 -9.48 6.48
CA MET A 157 -12.83 -9.02 5.18
C MET A 157 -13.04 -7.50 5.18
N SER A 158 -13.72 -6.96 6.20
CA SER A 158 -13.93 -5.51 6.34
C SER A 158 -12.61 -4.73 6.40
N CYS A 159 -11.60 -5.27 7.10
CA CYS A 159 -10.27 -4.68 7.15
C CYS A 159 -9.55 -4.72 5.78
N SER A 160 -9.71 -5.83 5.04
CA SER A 160 -9.17 -5.95 3.67
C SER A 160 -9.82 -4.95 2.72
N ASP A 161 -11.13 -4.73 2.82
CA ASP A 161 -11.87 -3.78 1.97
C ASP A 161 -11.43 -2.33 2.22
N VAL A 162 -11.22 -1.97 3.50
CA VAL A 162 -10.68 -0.64 3.86
C VAL A 162 -9.27 -0.43 3.27
N ARG A 163 -8.40 -1.45 3.36
CA ARG A 163 -7.06 -1.43 2.76
C ARG A 163 -7.14 -1.25 1.24
N GLU A 164 -8.02 -1.98 0.58
CA GLU A 164 -8.23 -1.92 -0.86
C GLU A 164 -8.65 -0.51 -1.33
N ARG A 165 -9.63 0.09 -0.65
CA ARG A 165 -10.04 1.48 -0.92
C ARG A 165 -8.90 2.49 -0.76
N PHE A 166 -8.09 2.34 0.30
CA PHE A 166 -6.93 3.20 0.51
C PHE A 166 -5.89 3.05 -0.61
N HIS A 167 -5.65 1.81 -1.06
CA HIS A 167 -4.75 1.51 -2.17
C HIS A 167 -5.24 2.10 -3.49
N ILE A 168 -6.52 1.88 -3.83
CA ILE A 168 -7.15 2.45 -5.02
C ILE A 168 -7.08 3.98 -5.00
N PHE A 169 -7.40 4.61 -3.86
CA PHE A 169 -7.29 6.07 -3.71
C PHE A 169 -5.86 6.58 -3.96
N THR A 170 -4.86 5.88 -3.42
CA THR A 170 -3.44 6.23 -3.62
C THR A 170 -3.03 6.08 -5.09
N LEU A 171 -3.43 4.99 -5.75
CA LEU A 171 -3.15 4.75 -7.16
C LEU A 171 -3.84 5.78 -8.07
N LEU A 172 -5.10 6.14 -7.79
CA LEU A 172 -5.82 7.19 -8.52
C LEU A 172 -5.16 8.55 -8.35
N THR A 173 -4.67 8.88 -7.15
CA THR A 173 -3.89 10.11 -6.92
C THR A 173 -2.64 10.13 -7.79
N VAL A 174 -1.94 9.01 -7.91
CA VAL A 174 -0.77 8.89 -8.79
C VAL A 174 -1.15 9.04 -10.27
N VAL A 175 -2.26 8.46 -10.72
CA VAL A 175 -2.78 8.64 -12.08
C VAL A 175 -3.08 10.12 -12.35
N VAL A 176 -3.72 10.82 -11.42
CA VAL A 176 -3.96 12.26 -11.52
C VAL A 176 -2.64 13.02 -11.67
N VAL A 177 -1.68 12.79 -10.79
CA VAL A 177 -0.37 13.47 -10.86
C VAL A 177 0.33 13.18 -12.19
N ARG A 178 0.30 11.94 -12.68
CA ARG A 178 0.89 11.54 -13.97
C ARG A 178 0.23 12.23 -15.16
N ASN A 179 -1.10 12.31 -15.17
CA ASN A 179 -1.84 12.96 -16.25
C ASN A 179 -1.65 14.47 -16.24
N MET A 180 -1.70 15.10 -15.05
CA MET A 180 -1.47 16.53 -14.91
C MET A 180 -0.06 16.94 -15.34
N MET A 181 0.95 16.10 -15.06
CA MET A 181 2.30 16.31 -15.58
C MET A 181 2.35 16.27 -17.12
N ALA A 182 1.68 15.30 -17.75
CA ALA A 182 1.68 15.16 -19.20
C ALA A 182 1.04 16.37 -19.92
N VAL A 183 0.09 17.05 -19.27
CA VAL A 183 -0.59 18.23 -19.82
C VAL A 183 -0.10 19.57 -19.25
N ASN A 184 1.05 19.58 -18.56
CA ASN A 184 1.62 20.78 -17.93
C ASN A 184 0.65 21.52 -16.99
N TRP A 185 -0.05 20.78 -16.12
CA TRP A 185 -0.88 21.33 -15.03
C TRP A 185 -2.05 22.24 -15.47
N LYS A 186 -2.62 22.03 -16.66
CA LYS A 186 -3.82 22.75 -17.10
C LYS A 186 -5.06 22.28 -16.33
N PHE A 187 -5.74 23.23 -15.67
CA PHE A 187 -6.91 22.95 -14.83
C PHE A 187 -8.10 22.37 -15.61
N GLU A 188 -8.27 22.71 -16.88
CA GLU A 188 -9.36 22.21 -17.73
C GLU A 188 -9.37 20.67 -17.78
N HIS A 189 -8.21 20.06 -18.04
CA HIS A 189 -8.07 18.61 -18.05
C HIS A 189 -8.29 17.96 -16.69
N PHE A 190 -7.99 18.65 -15.58
CA PHE A 190 -8.30 18.12 -14.25
C PHE A 190 -9.81 17.96 -14.04
N VAL A 191 -10.60 18.96 -14.45
CA VAL A 191 -12.06 18.92 -14.35
C VAL A 191 -12.65 17.85 -15.27
N GLU A 192 -12.07 17.66 -16.46
CA GLU A 192 -12.48 16.58 -17.39
C GLU A 192 -12.26 15.18 -16.81
N MET A 193 -11.19 14.95 -16.05
CA MET A 193 -10.87 13.65 -15.43
C MET A 193 -11.69 13.34 -14.17
N LEU A 194 -12.17 14.37 -13.47
CA LEU A 194 -12.91 14.24 -12.21
C LEU A 194 -14.10 13.26 -12.26
N PRO A 195 -15.00 13.28 -13.27
CA PRO A 195 -16.12 12.35 -13.32
C PRO A 195 -15.68 10.88 -13.39
N ASP A 196 -14.64 10.55 -14.16
CA ASP A 196 -14.15 9.18 -14.29
C ASP A 196 -13.54 8.68 -12.96
N LEU A 197 -12.77 9.53 -12.27
CA LEU A 197 -12.19 9.22 -10.97
C LEU A 197 -13.29 9.04 -9.90
N ALA A 198 -14.25 9.95 -9.87
CA ALA A 198 -15.38 9.90 -8.94
C ALA A 198 -16.20 8.64 -9.15
N LEU A 199 -16.43 8.25 -10.40
CA LEU A 199 -17.19 7.04 -10.71
C LEU A 199 -16.50 5.79 -10.18
N VAL A 200 -15.17 5.67 -10.34
CA VAL A 200 -14.41 4.53 -9.82
C VAL A 200 -14.56 4.42 -8.30
N ILE A 201 -14.38 5.54 -7.57
CA ILE A 201 -14.48 5.56 -6.11
C ILE A 201 -15.92 5.25 -5.64
N VAL A 202 -16.92 5.88 -6.26
CA VAL A 202 -18.33 5.68 -5.90
C VAL A 202 -18.78 4.25 -6.19
N ALA A 203 -18.36 3.69 -7.33
CA ALA A 203 -18.64 2.31 -7.68
C ALA A 203 -18.08 1.34 -6.63
N GLU A 204 -16.83 1.54 -6.21
CA GLU A 204 -16.18 0.73 -5.18
C GLU A 204 -16.96 0.76 -3.85
N ILE A 205 -17.33 1.97 -3.41
CA ILE A 205 -18.11 2.16 -2.18
C ILE A 205 -19.47 1.45 -2.27
N ILE A 206 -20.17 1.59 -3.40
CA ILE A 206 -21.48 0.96 -3.62
C ILE A 206 -21.35 -0.57 -3.61
N VAL A 207 -20.35 -1.13 -4.30
CA VAL A 207 -20.13 -2.57 -4.38
C VAL A 207 -19.88 -3.15 -3.00
N ASP A 208 -19.02 -2.52 -2.21
CA ASP A 208 -18.76 -2.96 -0.86
C ASP A 208 -19.99 -2.82 0.06
N TRP A 209 -20.74 -1.73 -0.05
CA TRP A 209 -21.99 -1.58 0.70
C TRP A 209 -22.97 -2.71 0.39
N LEU A 210 -23.12 -3.07 -0.89
CA LEU A 210 -23.92 -4.21 -1.30
C LEU A 210 -23.34 -5.53 -0.75
N LYS A 211 -22.03 -5.73 -0.86
CA LYS A 211 -21.30 -6.91 -0.34
C LYS A 211 -21.60 -7.12 1.15
N HIS A 212 -21.38 -6.10 1.97
CA HIS A 212 -21.66 -6.15 3.42
C HIS A 212 -23.15 -6.31 3.75
N ALA A 213 -24.05 -5.66 3.00
CA ALA A 213 -25.50 -5.78 3.20
C ALA A 213 -25.99 -7.21 2.92
N PHE A 214 -25.51 -7.84 1.85
CA PHE A 214 -25.89 -9.21 1.54
C PHE A 214 -25.23 -10.23 2.47
N ILE A 215 -23.95 -10.06 2.83
CA ILE A 215 -23.25 -10.97 3.75
C ILE A 215 -23.94 -10.98 5.12
N THR A 216 -24.25 -9.81 5.68
CA THR A 216 -24.95 -9.72 6.97
C THR A 216 -26.34 -10.32 6.92
N LYS A 217 -27.08 -10.06 5.83
CA LYS A 217 -28.42 -10.63 5.61
C LYS A 217 -28.41 -12.15 5.47
N PHE A 218 -27.51 -12.72 4.66
CA PHE A 218 -27.46 -14.17 4.42
C PHE A 218 -26.86 -14.97 5.57
N ASN A 219 -26.02 -14.34 6.41
CA ASN A 219 -25.41 -14.98 7.57
C ASN A 219 -26.13 -14.67 8.89
N GLU A 220 -27.23 -13.91 8.84
CA GLU A 220 -28.02 -13.50 10.01
C GLU A 220 -27.16 -12.77 11.06
N ILE A 221 -26.20 -11.95 10.60
CA ILE A 221 -25.30 -11.21 11.48
C ILE A 221 -25.90 -9.82 11.76
N PRO A 222 -26.11 -9.45 13.04
CA PRO A 222 -26.59 -8.11 13.42
C PRO A 222 -25.62 -7.01 12.95
N ALA A 223 -26.15 -5.87 12.49
CA ALA A 223 -25.35 -4.74 12.02
C ALA A 223 -24.53 -4.09 13.15
N GLU A 224 -24.93 -4.30 14.40
CA GLU A 224 -24.23 -3.86 15.62
C GLU A 224 -22.80 -4.42 15.69
N VAL A 225 -22.51 -5.54 15.02
CA VAL A 225 -21.17 -6.14 14.93
C VAL A 225 -20.11 -5.16 14.40
N TYR A 226 -20.48 -4.21 13.54
CA TYR A 226 -19.53 -3.20 13.06
C TYR A 226 -19.08 -2.23 14.16
N GLN A 227 -19.92 -1.98 15.20
CA GLN A 227 -19.49 -1.18 16.35
C GLN A 227 -18.40 -1.89 17.14
N ASP A 228 -18.53 -3.21 17.32
CA ASP A 228 -17.48 -4.03 17.96
C ASP A 228 -16.17 -3.99 17.17
N PHE A 229 -16.26 -3.96 15.83
CA PHE A 229 -15.08 -3.83 14.96
C PHE A 229 -14.39 -2.47 15.17
N THR A 230 -15.16 -1.38 15.22
CA THR A 230 -14.62 -0.04 15.51
C THR A 230 -13.97 0.01 16.89
N ILE A 231 -14.61 -0.55 17.92
CA ILE A 231 -14.04 -0.62 19.28
C ILE A 231 -12.75 -1.43 19.28
N THR A 232 -12.71 -2.55 18.56
CA THR A 232 -11.53 -3.40 18.45
C THR A 232 -10.34 -2.64 17.84
N ILE A 233 -10.57 -1.92 16.74
CA ILE A 233 -9.53 -1.10 16.09
C ILE A 233 -9.11 0.07 16.99
N ALA A 234 -10.07 0.75 17.64
CA ALA A 234 -9.78 1.83 18.58
C ALA A 234 -8.95 1.33 19.77
N PHE A 235 -9.24 0.13 20.28
CA PHE A 235 -8.48 -0.49 21.34
C PHE A 235 -7.05 -0.84 20.88
N ASP A 236 -6.86 -1.31 19.65
CA ASP A 236 -5.51 -1.55 19.12
C ASP A 236 -4.69 -0.25 19.05
N VAL A 237 -5.29 0.86 18.59
CA VAL A 237 -4.67 2.20 18.54
C VAL A 237 -4.35 2.75 19.94
N VAL A 238 -5.17 2.44 20.93
CA VAL A 238 -4.94 2.88 22.32
C VAL A 238 -3.87 2.02 22.98
N ARG A 239 -3.90 0.70 22.79
CA ARG A 239 -2.92 -0.24 23.36
C ARG A 239 -1.51 -0.01 22.82
N SER A 240 -1.38 0.51 21.60
CA SER A 240 -0.08 0.94 21.08
C SER A 240 0.50 2.18 21.77
N ARG A 241 -0.21 2.81 22.73
CA ARG A 241 0.29 3.95 23.53
C ARG A 241 1.14 3.56 24.75
N ASP A 242 1.27 2.27 25.07
CA ASP A 242 2.14 1.84 26.18
C ASP A 242 3.63 2.01 25.79
N GLU A 243 4.42 2.72 26.61
CA GLU A 243 5.86 3.01 26.42
C GLU A 243 6.77 1.77 26.27
N LYS A 244 6.21 0.57 26.46
CA LYS A 244 6.90 -0.73 26.32
C LYS A 244 6.50 -1.49 25.04
N ALA A 245 5.66 -0.92 24.18
CA ALA A 245 5.22 -1.58 22.96
C ALA A 245 6.39 -1.71 21.96
N PHE A 246 6.49 -2.90 21.36
CA PHE A 246 7.60 -3.34 20.50
C PHE A 246 7.61 -2.71 19.10
N SER A 247 6.48 -2.16 18.66
CA SER A 247 6.23 -1.65 17.31
C SER A 247 5.37 -0.40 17.40
N ASP A 248 5.59 0.56 16.50
CA ASP A 248 4.89 1.85 16.48
C ASP A 248 3.37 1.69 16.35
N TYR A 249 2.70 2.79 16.68
CA TYR A 249 1.23 2.97 16.64
C TYR A 249 0.61 2.55 15.30
N SER A 250 1.28 2.85 14.19
CA SER A 250 0.84 2.57 12.82
C SER A 250 1.04 1.10 12.43
N ASP A 251 2.10 0.45 12.94
CA ASP A 251 2.47 -0.92 12.57
C ASP A 251 1.45 -1.95 13.03
N GLN A 252 0.94 -1.85 14.26
CA GLN A 252 0.01 -2.85 14.81
C GLN A 252 -1.33 -2.85 14.06
N VAL A 253 -1.83 -1.66 13.72
CA VAL A 253 -3.05 -1.47 12.92
C VAL A 253 -2.82 -1.94 11.49
N SER A 254 -1.69 -1.54 10.89
CA SER A 254 -1.31 -1.96 9.54
C SER A 254 -1.21 -3.47 9.41
N ARG A 255 -0.63 -4.15 10.40
CA ARG A 255 -0.53 -5.62 10.46
C ARG A 255 -1.91 -6.27 10.48
N ARG A 256 -2.81 -5.80 11.35
CA ARG A 256 -4.18 -6.33 11.45
C ARG A 256 -4.99 -6.11 10.18
N MET A 257 -4.72 -5.02 9.45
CA MET A 257 -5.36 -4.74 8.16
C MET A 257 -4.71 -5.46 6.98
N GLY A 258 -3.61 -6.20 7.17
CA GLY A 258 -2.89 -6.81 6.05
C GLY A 258 -2.21 -5.78 5.14
N PHE A 259 -1.97 -4.56 5.64
CA PHE A 259 -1.46 -3.44 4.87
C PHE A 259 0.07 -3.33 5.00
N ALA A 260 0.75 -3.07 3.88
CA ALA A 260 2.18 -2.84 3.81
C ALA A 260 2.44 -1.38 3.34
N PRO A 261 2.68 -0.42 4.26
CA PRO A 261 2.81 0.99 3.90
C PRO A 261 4.11 1.31 3.16
N ILE A 262 5.19 0.58 3.45
CA ILE A 262 6.55 0.90 2.96
C ILE A 262 6.64 0.96 1.42
N PRO A 263 6.15 -0.04 0.64
CA PRO A 263 6.21 0.03 -0.83
C PRO A 263 5.41 1.19 -1.41
N LEU A 264 4.24 1.50 -0.84
CA LEU A 264 3.42 2.64 -1.26
C LEU A 264 4.10 3.97 -1.00
N THR A 265 4.73 4.13 0.17
CA THR A 265 5.54 5.31 0.50
C THR A 265 6.66 5.50 -0.51
N ILE A 266 7.41 4.46 -0.85
CA ILE A 266 8.51 4.55 -1.83
C ILE A 266 7.97 4.92 -3.22
N MET A 267 6.83 4.35 -3.62
CA MET A 267 6.17 4.68 -4.88
C MET A 267 5.73 6.15 -4.94
N LEU A 268 5.14 6.68 -3.85
CA LEU A 268 4.78 8.09 -3.74
C LEU A 268 6.02 9.00 -3.80
N ILE A 269 7.09 8.67 -3.07
CA ILE A 269 8.38 9.40 -3.15
C ILE A 269 8.88 9.42 -4.61
N ARG A 270 8.83 8.28 -5.32
CA ARG A 270 9.26 8.20 -6.72
C ARG A 270 8.41 9.09 -7.64
N VAL A 271 7.09 9.12 -7.47
CA VAL A 271 6.20 9.95 -8.30
C VAL A 271 6.44 11.42 -8.01
N VAL A 272 6.55 11.81 -6.75
CA VAL A 272 6.80 13.20 -6.34
C VAL A 272 8.16 13.70 -6.82
N THR A 273 9.22 12.91 -6.66
CA THR A 273 10.58 13.26 -7.13
C THR A 273 10.69 13.34 -8.65
N GLN A 274 9.81 12.68 -9.41
CA GLN A 274 9.73 12.87 -10.86
C GLN A 274 8.86 14.05 -11.28
N THR A 275 7.98 14.52 -10.39
CA THR A 275 7.02 15.61 -10.67
C THR A 275 7.65 16.97 -10.51
N PHE A 276 8.47 17.11 -9.48
CA PHE A 276 9.26 18.30 -9.26
C PHE A 276 10.66 18.00 -9.77
N ASP A 277 11.15 18.80 -10.72
CA ASP A 277 12.58 18.89 -11.06
C ASP A 277 13.32 19.44 -9.82
N PHE A 278 13.44 18.61 -8.79
CA PHE A 278 14.03 19.02 -7.54
C PHE A 278 15.54 19.05 -7.71
N THR A 279 16.09 20.26 -7.67
CA THR A 279 17.46 20.47 -7.22
C THR A 279 17.59 19.85 -5.82
N ILE A 280 18.73 19.18 -5.58
CA ILE A 280 19.05 18.27 -4.47
C ILE A 280 18.53 18.67 -3.06
N THR A 281 18.31 19.95 -2.79
CA THR A 281 17.82 20.52 -1.52
C THR A 281 16.32 20.31 -1.24
N SER A 282 15.50 20.11 -2.25
CA SER A 282 14.03 20.06 -2.12
C SER A 282 13.49 18.62 -1.99
N VAL A 283 14.26 17.64 -2.47
CA VAL A 283 14.09 16.21 -2.13
C VAL A 283 14.20 15.98 -0.63
N GLN A 284 15.11 16.68 0.07
CA GLN A 284 15.27 16.55 1.52
C GLN A 284 14.03 17.03 2.30
N LEU A 285 13.33 18.04 1.79
CA LEU A 285 12.16 18.63 2.44
C LEU A 285 10.93 17.73 2.31
N VAL A 286 10.71 17.16 1.12
CA VAL A 286 9.68 16.13 0.90
C VAL A 286 9.99 14.85 1.67
N PHE A 287 11.26 14.42 1.72
CA PHE A 287 11.67 13.30 2.56
C PHE A 287 11.38 13.56 4.04
N CYS A 288 11.62 14.79 4.54
CA CYS A 288 11.30 15.18 5.91
C CYS A 288 9.79 15.17 6.20
N GLU A 289 8.93 15.65 5.29
CA GLU A 289 7.48 15.62 5.50
C GLU A 289 6.90 14.21 5.40
N LEU A 290 7.38 13.37 4.47
CA LEU A 290 6.97 11.96 4.40
C LEU A 290 7.48 11.12 5.58
N LEU A 291 8.62 11.49 6.17
CA LEU A 291 9.16 10.86 7.40
C LEU A 291 8.29 11.12 8.64
N VAL A 292 7.44 12.14 8.62
CA VAL A 292 6.48 12.42 9.71
C VAL A 292 5.21 11.56 9.56
N ILE A 293 4.97 11.01 8.36
CA ILE A 293 3.78 10.21 8.03
C ILE A 293 4.02 8.71 8.21
N VAL A 294 5.26 8.24 8.11
CA VAL A 294 5.69 6.85 8.41
C VAL A 294 5.84 6.66 9.91
#